data_AF-R6VY30-F1
#
_entry.id   AF-R6VY30-F1
#
_cell.length_a   1.000
_cell.length_b   1.000
_cell.length_c   1.000
_cell.angle_alpha   90.00
_cell.angle_beta   90.00
_cell.angle_gamma   90.00
#
_symmetry.space_group_name_H-M   'P 1'
#
loop_
_entity.id
_entity.type
_entity.pdbx_description
1 polymer ?
#
loop_
_entity_poly.entity_id
_entity_poly.type
_entity_poly.pdbx_seq_one_letter_code
_entity_poly.pdbx_strand_id
1 'polypeptide(L)'
;MTAVLFGITLVASAGVGVVNMITIEPIAAAKAAATTAALSEVLPPFDETATEQMTIDELPITVYTATKDGEVSGYAVESMTKQGFNGVVRLMVGFTPDGTIYNVNVLEQAETPGLGTKMADEGNPLLGSVKGQNPAEKKLVDGRLAVTKDGGDVDVLTAATISSRAWVDAINRAWSAYRSAVSGEAPADAASGASKSEWRRRVLEGGRGGGRRAPQTLPPQRIRIQLQRAPMRRKEVKMNKLQIILSGIVKNNPTFVLVLGMCPTLGTTTSAANGMGMGLATTAVLIMSNLVISLIKNIIPDKVRIPAFIVVIASFVTIIQMLMQAFVPALYAALGVFIPLIVVNCIILGRAEAFASKNSPVDSIMDGIGIGIGFTLSLTVIGAVREVLGSGALFGMPLGISDYTPLVFVLAPGGFLTLGYLMVLFNKLAKK
;
A
#
# COMPACT_ATOMS: atom_id res chain seq x y z
N MET A 1 -21.12 -20.87 -19.48
CA MET A 1 -20.62 -20.29 -18.22
C MET A 1 -19.09 -20.28 -18.20
N THR A 2 -18.44 -21.44 -18.21
CA THR A 2 -16.96 -21.58 -18.27
C THR A 2 -16.36 -20.88 -19.49
N ALA A 3 -16.93 -21.09 -20.69
CA ALA A 3 -16.46 -20.44 -21.92
C ALA A 3 -16.51 -18.90 -21.87
N VAL A 4 -17.53 -18.33 -21.24
CA VAL A 4 -17.66 -16.86 -21.09
C VAL A 4 -16.57 -16.32 -20.16
N LEU A 5 -16.38 -16.97 -19.01
CA LEU A 5 -15.35 -16.54 -18.06
C LEU A 5 -13.96 -16.68 -18.68
N PHE A 6 -13.69 -17.78 -19.39
CA PHE A 6 -12.44 -17.99 -20.13
C PHE A 6 -12.20 -16.88 -21.16
N GLY A 7 -13.20 -16.53 -21.97
CA GLY A 7 -13.10 -15.45 -22.95
C GLY A 7 -12.78 -14.10 -22.31
N ILE A 8 -13.46 -13.75 -21.21
CA ILE A 8 -13.21 -12.50 -20.47
C ILE A 8 -11.78 -12.49 -19.91
N THR A 9 -11.34 -13.60 -19.29
CA THR A 9 -9.99 -13.70 -18.75
C THR A 9 -8.91 -13.60 -19.83
N LEU A 10 -9.15 -14.18 -21.00
CA LEU A 10 -8.21 -14.14 -22.12
C LEU A 10 -8.03 -12.70 -22.63
N VAL A 11 -9.12 -11.97 -22.83
CA VAL A 11 -9.08 -10.56 -23.25
C VAL A 11 -8.43 -9.68 -22.18
N ALA A 12 -8.79 -9.90 -20.91
CA ALA A 12 -8.22 -9.16 -19.78
C ALA A 12 -6.70 -9.35 -19.69
N SER A 13 -6.22 -10.60 -19.75
CA SER A 13 -4.79 -10.91 -19.73
C SER A 13 -4.04 -10.34 -20.93
N ALA A 14 -4.64 -10.40 -22.13
CA ALA A 14 -4.04 -9.79 -23.32
C ALA A 14 -3.90 -8.27 -23.18
N GLY A 15 -4.93 -7.59 -22.67
CA GLY A 15 -4.89 -6.15 -22.42
C GLY A 15 -3.82 -5.75 -21.41
N VAL A 16 -3.71 -6.49 -20.30
CA VAL A 16 -2.64 -6.29 -19.29
C VAL A 16 -1.27 -6.53 -19.93
N GLY A 17 -1.12 -7.58 -20.74
CA GLY A 17 0.13 -7.90 -21.43
C GLY A 17 0.59 -6.79 -22.38
N VAL A 18 -0.31 -6.18 -23.15
CA VAL A 18 0.01 -5.04 -24.03
C VAL A 18 0.51 -3.84 -23.22
N VAL A 19 -0.18 -3.50 -22.13
CA VAL A 19 0.26 -2.39 -21.29
C VAL A 19 1.63 -2.70 -20.67
N ASN A 20 1.85 -3.92 -20.21
CA ASN A 20 3.15 -4.34 -19.66
C ASN A 20 4.30 -4.12 -20.67
N MET A 21 4.08 -4.45 -21.95
CA MET A 21 5.08 -4.22 -23.00
C MET A 21 5.38 -2.73 -23.21
N ILE A 22 4.40 -1.85 -23.02
CA ILE A 22 4.58 -0.39 -23.13
C ILE A 22 5.25 0.18 -21.87
N THR A 23 4.97 -0.39 -20.70
CA THR A 23 5.44 0.15 -19.42
C THR A 23 6.80 -0.37 -18.97
N ILE A 24 7.30 -1.48 -19.52
CA ILE A 24 8.53 -2.12 -19.02
C ILE A 24 9.76 -1.20 -19.12
N GLU A 25 9.92 -0.46 -20.23
CA GLU A 25 11.00 0.50 -20.43
C GLU A 25 10.89 1.72 -19.49
N PRO A 26 9.74 2.42 -19.41
CA PRO A 26 9.53 3.48 -18.42
C PRO A 26 9.76 3.04 -16.98
N ILE A 27 9.31 1.83 -16.61
CA ILE A 27 9.51 1.28 -15.27
C ILE A 27 10.99 1.04 -15.00
N ALA A 28 11.73 0.50 -15.97
CA ALA A 28 13.17 0.29 -15.85
C ALA A 28 13.92 1.63 -15.71
N ALA A 29 13.56 2.63 -16.50
CA ALA A 29 14.13 3.97 -16.43
C ALA A 29 13.82 4.65 -15.07
N ALA A 30 12.57 4.57 -14.59
CA ALA A 30 12.18 5.09 -13.30
C ALA A 30 12.93 4.40 -12.15
N LYS A 31 13.13 3.07 -12.24
CA LYS A 31 13.90 2.32 -11.26
C LYS A 31 15.38 2.70 -11.28
N ALA A 32 15.98 2.84 -12.47
CA ALA A 32 17.37 3.27 -12.60
C ALA A 32 17.58 4.67 -12.02
N ALA A 33 16.69 5.63 -12.33
CA ALA A 33 16.74 6.97 -11.76
C ALA A 33 16.59 6.96 -10.23
N ALA A 34 15.70 6.12 -9.68
CA ALA A 34 15.55 5.94 -8.24
C ALA A 34 16.79 5.33 -7.60
N THR A 35 17.43 4.35 -8.24
CA THR A 35 18.71 3.78 -7.78
C THR A 35 19.82 4.82 -7.77
N THR A 36 19.97 5.62 -8.83
CA THR A 36 20.97 6.70 -8.89
C THR A 36 20.72 7.75 -7.81
N ALA A 37 19.47 8.16 -7.60
CA ALA A 37 19.12 9.10 -6.53
C ALA A 37 19.42 8.52 -5.13
N ALA A 38 19.11 7.25 -4.91
CA ALA A 38 19.42 6.56 -3.66
C ALA A 38 20.93 6.46 -3.42
N LEU A 39 21.73 6.17 -4.45
CA LEU A 39 23.19 6.14 -4.36
C LEU A 39 23.75 7.48 -3.87
N SER A 40 23.29 8.60 -4.44
CA SER A 40 23.69 9.95 -4.02
C SER A 40 23.27 10.29 -2.59
N GLU A 41 22.25 9.64 -2.05
CA GLU A 41 21.78 9.86 -0.68
C GLU A 41 22.51 8.97 0.34
N VAL A 42 22.94 7.78 -0.07
CA VAL A 42 23.58 6.80 0.80
C VAL A 42 25.10 6.85 0.81
N LEU A 43 25.72 7.44 -0.21
CA LEU A 43 27.17 7.52 -0.32
C LEU A 43 27.71 8.92 0.02
N PRO A 44 28.93 9.02 0.57
CA PRO A 44 29.72 10.24 0.51
C PRO A 44 29.92 10.70 -0.95
N PRO A 45 30.33 11.96 -1.22
CA PRO A 45 30.56 12.43 -2.58
C PRO A 45 31.44 11.48 -3.40
N PHE A 46 31.02 11.16 -4.63
CA PHE A 46 31.68 10.23 -5.54
C PHE A 46 31.58 10.70 -7.00
N ASP A 47 32.50 10.25 -7.85
CA ASP A 47 32.55 10.55 -9.28
C ASP A 47 31.94 9.40 -10.11
N GLU A 48 32.28 8.16 -9.77
CA GLU A 48 31.84 6.96 -10.47
C GLU A 48 31.49 5.82 -9.51
N THR A 49 30.69 4.86 -9.97
CA THR A 49 30.35 3.65 -9.22
C THR A 49 30.55 2.39 -10.06
N ALA A 50 31.32 1.43 -9.56
CA ALA A 50 31.39 0.07 -10.11
C ALA A 50 30.32 -0.82 -9.44
N THR A 51 29.74 -1.76 -10.17
CA THR A 51 28.65 -2.62 -9.66
C THR A 51 29.07 -4.09 -9.67
N GLU A 52 28.86 -4.79 -8.55
CA GLU A 52 29.05 -6.22 -8.41
C GLU A 52 27.76 -6.87 -7.88
N GLN A 53 27.35 -7.99 -8.49
CA GLN A 53 26.18 -8.74 -8.04
C GLN A 53 26.62 -10.03 -7.37
N MET A 54 26.05 -10.30 -6.20
CA MET A 54 26.28 -11.52 -5.43
C MET A 54 24.96 -12.07 -4.89
N THR A 55 24.97 -13.30 -4.39
CA THR A 55 23.80 -13.94 -3.79
C THR A 55 24.10 -14.31 -2.36
N ILE A 56 23.29 -13.83 -1.41
CA ILE A 56 23.37 -14.20 0.01
C ILE A 56 22.00 -14.72 0.43
N ASP A 57 21.94 -15.93 0.99
CA ASP A 57 20.69 -16.64 1.36
C ASP A 57 19.63 -16.68 0.24
N GLU A 58 20.01 -17.03 -1.00
CA GLU A 58 19.12 -17.08 -2.16
C GLU A 58 18.48 -15.73 -2.56
N LEU A 59 18.98 -14.62 -2.00
CA LEU A 59 18.55 -13.27 -2.35
C LEU A 59 19.67 -12.55 -3.12
N PRO A 60 19.37 -11.94 -4.27
CA PRO A 60 20.35 -11.15 -5.00
C PRO A 60 20.66 -9.88 -4.21
N ILE A 61 21.94 -9.64 -3.98
CA ILE A 61 22.49 -8.43 -3.38
C ILE A 61 23.38 -7.76 -4.40
N THR A 62 23.24 -6.44 -4.53
CA THR A 62 24.07 -5.64 -5.43
C THR A 62 24.95 -4.72 -4.61
N VAL A 63 26.25 -4.78 -4.83
CA VAL A 63 27.25 -3.91 -4.19
C VAL A 63 27.72 -2.89 -5.21
N TYR A 64 27.69 -1.62 -4.83
CA TYR A 64 28.17 -0.50 -5.62
C TYR A 64 29.40 0.06 -4.92
N THR A 65 30.55 0.01 -5.56
CA THR A 65 31.80 0.61 -5.07
C THR A 65 31.93 2.00 -5.66
N ALA A 66 31.92 3.02 -4.81
CA ALA A 66 32.01 4.41 -5.21
C ALA A 66 33.46 4.87 -5.17
N THR A 67 33.90 5.55 -6.22
CA THR A 67 35.25 6.12 -6.32
C THR A 67 35.18 7.63 -6.46
N LYS A 68 36.12 8.32 -5.81
CA LYS A 68 36.34 9.76 -5.96
C LYS A 68 37.83 10.01 -6.14
N ASP A 69 38.20 10.77 -7.17
CA ASP A 69 39.61 11.09 -7.47
C ASP A 69 40.53 9.85 -7.60
N GLY A 70 39.96 8.68 -7.95
CA GLY A 70 40.68 7.41 -8.08
C GLY A 70 40.80 6.57 -6.78
N GLU A 71 40.31 7.07 -5.65
CA GLU A 71 40.25 6.34 -4.38
C GLU A 71 38.81 5.90 -4.04
N VAL A 72 38.66 4.82 -3.27
CA VAL A 72 37.33 4.35 -2.86
C VAL A 72 36.76 5.29 -1.80
N SER A 73 35.66 5.96 -2.12
CA SER A 73 34.97 6.89 -1.23
C SER A 73 33.92 6.21 -0.35
N GLY A 74 33.40 5.05 -0.76
CA GLY A 74 32.43 4.27 0.00
C GLY A 74 31.83 3.11 -0.79
N TYR A 75 30.95 2.36 -0.13
CA TYR A 75 30.27 1.21 -0.69
C TYR A 75 28.77 1.31 -0.41
N ALA A 76 27.92 1.18 -1.43
CA ALA A 76 26.49 1.09 -1.26
C ALA A 76 26.04 -0.35 -1.53
N VAL A 77 25.26 -0.91 -0.63
CA VAL A 77 24.79 -2.29 -0.73
C VAL A 77 23.28 -2.31 -0.78
N GLU A 78 22.73 -2.75 -1.90
CA GLU A 78 21.31 -3.03 -2.06
C GLU A 78 20.99 -4.42 -1.53
N SER A 79 20.32 -4.48 -0.38
CA SER A 79 19.88 -5.72 0.27
C SER A 79 18.37 -5.78 0.36
N MET A 80 17.83 -6.99 0.57
CA MET A 80 16.41 -7.17 0.82
C MET A 80 16.16 -8.26 1.86
N THR A 81 14.99 -8.20 2.49
CA THR A 81 14.46 -9.28 3.31
C THR A 81 13.00 -9.56 2.95
N LYS A 82 12.58 -10.81 3.11
CA LYS A 82 11.18 -11.25 3.00
C LYS A 82 10.51 -11.36 4.38
N GLN A 83 11.18 -10.93 5.45
CA GLN A 83 10.68 -11.02 6.83
C GLN A 83 9.85 -9.81 7.26
N GLY A 84 9.50 -8.91 6.33
CA GLY A 84 8.58 -7.81 6.60
C GLY A 84 7.17 -8.31 6.96
N PHE A 85 6.37 -7.45 7.58
CA PHE A 85 5.05 -7.84 8.08
C PHE A 85 4.09 -8.23 6.95
N ASN A 86 4.04 -7.48 5.83
CA ASN A 86 3.24 -7.82 4.65
C ASN A 86 4.07 -8.13 3.39
N GLY A 87 5.39 -8.28 3.49
CA GLY A 87 6.20 -8.67 2.33
C GLY A 87 7.66 -8.26 2.38
N VAL A 88 8.16 -7.81 1.23
CA VAL A 88 9.58 -7.48 1.02
C VAL A 88 9.88 -6.10 1.59
N VAL A 89 11.04 -5.99 2.24
CA VAL A 89 11.70 -4.72 2.58
C VAL A 89 13.04 -4.72 1.88
N ARG A 90 13.26 -3.73 0.98
CA ARG A 90 14.50 -3.54 0.22
C ARG A 90 15.13 -2.24 0.63
N LEU A 91 16.40 -2.29 0.99
CA LEU A 91 17.18 -1.16 1.48
C LEU A 91 18.42 -0.99 0.61
N MET A 92 18.88 0.26 0.52
CA MET A 92 20.23 0.60 0.13
C MET A 92 20.95 1.13 1.36
N VAL A 93 22.04 0.47 1.73
CA VAL A 93 22.86 0.83 2.89
C VAL A 93 24.20 1.33 2.39
N GLY A 94 24.56 2.56 2.75
CA GLY A 94 25.87 3.12 2.44
C GLY A 94 26.84 2.95 3.59
N PHE A 95 28.04 2.48 3.28
CA PHE A 95 29.16 2.30 4.18
C PHE A 95 30.33 3.17 3.74
N THR A 96 31.00 3.80 4.70
CA THR A 96 32.32 4.38 4.48
C THR A 96 33.38 3.26 4.40
N PRO A 97 34.60 3.53 3.93
CA PRO A 97 35.65 2.50 3.80
C PRO A 97 36.04 1.82 5.13
N ASP A 98 35.82 2.46 6.27
CA ASP A 98 36.01 1.91 7.61
C ASP A 98 34.83 1.04 8.10
N GLY A 99 33.74 0.95 7.32
CA GLY A 99 32.55 0.16 7.64
C GLY A 99 31.50 0.89 8.47
N THR A 100 31.66 2.18 8.72
CA THR A 100 30.63 3.00 9.37
C THR A 100 29.45 3.21 8.43
N ILE A 101 28.21 3.06 8.94
CA ILE A 101 27.00 3.33 8.15
C ILE A 101 26.88 4.83 7.91
N TYR A 102 27.05 5.28 6.67
CA TYR A 102 26.87 6.68 6.28
C TYR A 102 25.39 7.07 6.29
N ASN A 103 24.55 6.28 5.60
CA ASN A 103 23.11 6.48 5.55
C ASN A 103 22.39 5.20 5.06
N VAL A 104 21.06 5.14 5.24
CA VAL A 104 20.21 4.05 4.74
C VAL A 104 19.00 4.65 4.05
N ASN A 105 18.72 4.20 2.83
CA ASN A 105 17.51 4.54 2.08
C ASN A 105 16.65 3.28 1.90
N VAL A 106 15.34 3.39 2.11
CA VAL A 106 14.37 2.32 1.87
C VAL A 106 13.86 2.42 0.43
N LEU A 107 14.30 1.51 -0.44
CA LEU A 107 13.94 1.50 -1.86
C LEU A 107 12.53 0.94 -2.12
N GLU A 108 12.14 -0.08 -1.36
CA GLU A 108 10.87 -0.80 -1.54
C GLU A 108 10.39 -1.34 -0.21
N GLN A 109 9.10 -1.17 0.11
CA GLN A 109 8.50 -1.75 1.30
C GLN A 109 7.03 -2.10 1.08
N ALA A 110 6.62 -3.24 1.65
CA ALA A 110 5.22 -3.64 1.76
C ALA A 110 4.83 -3.72 3.25
N GLU A 111 4.90 -2.59 3.95
CA GLU A 111 4.65 -2.52 5.39
C GLU A 111 3.30 -1.88 5.72
N THR A 112 2.85 -2.02 6.97
CA THR A 112 1.57 -1.43 7.39
C THR A 112 1.68 0.11 7.40
N PRO A 113 0.87 0.83 6.59
CA PRO A 113 0.98 2.28 6.47
C PRO A 113 0.70 3.02 7.77
N GLY A 114 1.51 4.04 8.05
CA GLY A 114 1.47 4.82 9.29
C GLY A 114 2.07 4.11 10.51
N LEU A 115 2.53 2.87 10.35
CA LEU A 115 3.20 2.06 11.37
C LEU A 115 4.59 1.64 10.89
N GLY A 116 4.66 0.60 10.06
CA GLY A 116 5.91 0.06 9.54
C GLY A 116 6.51 0.90 8.42
N THR A 117 5.67 1.60 7.63
CA THR A 117 6.16 2.46 6.52
C THR A 117 7.07 3.59 6.98
N LYS A 118 7.01 3.94 8.28
CA LYS A 118 7.84 4.97 8.91
C LYS A 118 9.33 4.68 8.89
N MET A 119 9.75 3.46 8.54
CA MET A 119 11.17 3.16 8.32
C MET A 119 11.79 3.96 7.17
N ALA A 120 10.96 4.48 6.26
CA ALA A 120 11.38 5.33 5.14
C ALA A 120 11.28 6.84 5.44
N ASP A 121 10.72 7.23 6.59
CA ASP A 121 10.55 8.65 6.94
C ASP A 121 11.89 9.25 7.38
N GLU A 122 12.10 10.53 7.07
CA GLU A 122 13.25 11.29 7.57
C GLU A 122 13.23 11.35 9.12
N GLY A 123 14.39 11.10 9.74
CA GLY A 123 14.52 11.13 11.20
C GLY A 123 13.88 9.94 11.93
N ASN A 124 13.58 8.84 11.23
CA ASN A 124 13.03 7.66 11.88
C ASN A 124 14.00 7.09 12.95
N PRO A 125 13.48 6.51 14.06
CA PRO A 125 14.31 6.00 15.15
C PRO A 125 15.32 4.93 14.73
N LEU A 126 14.97 4.09 13.76
CA LEU A 126 15.84 3.02 13.27
C LEU A 126 17.13 3.61 12.69
N LEU A 127 17.00 4.52 11.72
CA LEU A 127 18.10 5.21 11.09
C LEU A 127 18.90 6.04 12.11
N GLY A 128 18.22 6.78 13.00
CA GLY A 128 18.88 7.57 14.04
C GLY A 128 19.77 6.74 14.95
N SER A 129 19.40 5.47 15.20
CA SER A 129 20.19 4.58 16.05
C SER A 129 21.39 3.92 15.35
N VAL A 130 21.47 3.89 14.02
CA VAL A 130 22.57 3.22 13.29
C VAL A 130 23.44 4.17 12.46
N LYS A 131 22.93 5.35 12.10
CA LYS A 131 23.63 6.31 11.26
C LYS A 131 24.89 6.84 11.97
N GLY A 132 26.01 6.84 11.27
CA GLY A 132 27.31 7.23 11.79
C GLY A 132 27.93 6.23 12.76
N GLN A 133 27.43 4.99 12.80
CA GLN A 133 27.94 3.95 13.69
C GLN A 133 28.44 2.75 12.90
N ASN A 134 29.47 2.09 13.42
CA ASN A 134 30.01 0.87 12.85
C ASN A 134 29.25 -0.36 13.40
N PRO A 135 28.63 -1.20 12.55
CA PRO A 135 27.94 -2.40 12.99
C PRO A 135 28.79 -3.36 13.82
N ALA A 136 30.11 -3.40 13.62
CA ALA A 136 31.02 -4.26 14.38
C ALA A 136 31.20 -3.82 15.84
N GLU A 137 30.98 -2.55 16.15
CA GLU A 137 31.21 -1.96 17.49
C GLU A 137 29.94 -1.89 18.34
N LYS A 138 28.79 -2.22 17.74
CA LYS A 138 27.48 -2.28 18.39
C LYS A 138 27.35 -3.47 19.34
N LYS A 139 26.40 -3.40 20.27
CA LYS A 139 25.96 -4.60 21.00
C LYS A 139 25.24 -5.56 20.06
N LEU A 140 25.96 -6.62 19.70
CA LEU A 140 25.45 -7.69 18.86
C LEU A 140 24.73 -8.74 19.71
N VAL A 141 23.60 -9.23 19.21
CA VAL A 141 22.91 -10.42 19.71
C VAL A 141 23.15 -11.53 18.70
N ASP A 142 23.75 -12.63 19.13
CA ASP A 142 24.17 -13.74 18.25
C ASP A 142 25.04 -13.29 17.06
N GLY A 143 25.91 -12.29 17.29
CA GLY A 143 26.80 -11.73 16.26
C GLY A 143 26.11 -10.82 15.23
N ARG A 144 24.86 -10.41 15.49
CA ARG A 144 24.07 -9.56 14.58
C ARG A 144 23.52 -8.33 15.29
N LEU A 145 23.28 -7.27 14.52
CA LEU A 145 22.48 -6.16 15.01
C LEU A 145 21.08 -6.68 15.36
N ALA A 146 20.57 -6.23 16.49
CA ALA A 146 19.24 -6.55 16.96
C ALA A 146 18.58 -5.30 17.53
N VAL A 147 17.25 -5.31 17.55
CA VAL A 147 16.48 -4.23 18.14
C VAL A 147 16.58 -4.24 19.67
N THR A 148 16.36 -3.10 20.31
CA THR A 148 16.38 -2.94 21.78
C THR A 148 15.42 -3.89 22.50
N LYS A 149 14.26 -4.19 21.90
CA LYS A 149 13.31 -5.19 22.42
C LYS A 149 13.85 -6.62 22.44
N ASP A 150 14.85 -6.93 21.62
CA ASP A 150 15.49 -8.23 21.53
C ASP A 150 16.88 -8.22 22.19
N GLY A 151 17.22 -7.14 22.92
CA GLY A 151 18.45 -7.02 23.71
C GLY A 151 19.62 -6.33 23.02
N GLY A 152 19.45 -5.87 21.76
CA GLY A 152 20.47 -5.12 21.01
C GLY A 152 20.36 -3.60 21.18
N ASP A 153 21.02 -2.86 20.28
CA ASP A 153 21.20 -1.40 20.35
C ASP A 153 20.50 -0.61 19.22
N VAL A 154 19.57 -1.24 18.50
CA VAL A 154 18.79 -0.55 17.44
C VAL A 154 17.41 -0.20 17.95
N ASP A 155 17.00 1.06 17.79
CA ASP A 155 15.68 1.51 18.25
C ASP A 155 14.52 0.82 17.48
N VAL A 156 13.29 0.96 17.97
CA VAL A 156 12.13 0.26 17.40
C VAL A 156 11.04 1.25 16.99
N LEU A 157 10.44 1.03 15.83
CA LEU A 157 9.22 1.74 15.44
C LEU A 157 8.06 1.33 16.37
N THR A 158 7.44 2.33 17.00
CA THR A 158 6.30 2.11 17.90
C THR A 158 5.18 1.34 17.19
N ALA A 159 4.70 0.26 17.82
CA ALA A 159 3.70 -0.66 17.27
C ALA A 159 4.05 -1.35 15.93
N ALA A 160 5.31 -1.28 15.46
CA ALA A 160 5.79 -1.93 14.24
C ALA A 160 7.09 -2.74 14.49
N THR A 161 7.07 -3.61 15.50
CA THR A 161 8.26 -4.39 15.92
C THR A 161 8.70 -5.40 14.84
N ILE A 162 7.78 -6.01 14.10
CA ILE A 162 8.10 -6.96 13.02
C ILE A 162 8.82 -6.24 11.88
N SER A 163 8.30 -5.09 11.45
CA SER A 163 8.90 -4.22 10.44
C SER A 163 10.29 -3.74 10.85
N SER A 164 10.47 -3.39 12.14
CA SER A 164 11.77 -2.97 12.69
C SER A 164 12.80 -4.10 12.63
N ARG A 165 12.41 -5.33 12.98
CA ARG A 165 13.29 -6.52 12.88
C ARG A 165 13.65 -6.83 11.44
N ALA A 166 12.71 -6.71 10.51
CA ALA A 166 12.96 -6.90 9.08
C ALA A 166 13.97 -5.88 8.54
N TRP A 167 13.83 -4.61 8.93
CA TRP A 167 14.78 -3.57 8.55
C TRP A 167 16.20 -3.87 9.07
N VAL A 168 16.33 -4.29 10.33
CA VAL A 168 17.63 -4.69 10.90
C VAL A 168 18.21 -5.95 10.22
N ASP A 169 17.38 -6.94 9.89
CA ASP A 169 17.80 -8.12 9.12
C ASP A 169 18.37 -7.74 7.75
N ALA A 170 17.73 -6.80 7.04
CA ALA A 170 18.25 -6.30 5.77
C ALA A 170 19.60 -5.57 5.93
N ILE A 171 19.82 -4.82 7.01
CA ILE A 171 21.12 -4.21 7.30
C ILE A 171 22.18 -5.27 7.61
N ASN A 172 21.87 -6.28 8.42
CA ASN A 172 22.82 -7.36 8.70
C ASN A 172 23.26 -8.07 7.41
N ARG A 173 22.33 -8.30 6.47
CA ARG A 173 22.65 -8.85 5.14
C ARG A 173 23.55 -7.92 4.33
N ALA A 174 23.26 -6.62 4.35
CA ALA A 174 24.09 -5.62 3.69
C ALA A 174 25.50 -5.58 4.28
N TRP A 175 25.63 -5.67 5.60
CA TRP A 175 26.91 -5.71 6.31
C TRP A 175 27.73 -6.95 5.94
N SER A 176 27.10 -8.13 5.87
CA SER A 176 27.78 -9.36 5.43
C SER A 176 28.29 -9.24 3.99
N ALA A 177 27.51 -8.66 3.09
CA ALA A 177 27.92 -8.42 1.71
C ALA A 177 29.05 -7.38 1.60
N TYR A 178 28.95 -6.29 2.35
CA TYR A 178 30.03 -5.28 2.46
C TYR A 178 31.34 -5.93 2.89
N ARG A 179 31.32 -6.72 3.97
CA ARG A 179 32.51 -7.43 4.43
C ARG A 179 33.06 -8.35 3.36
N SER A 180 32.21 -9.10 2.67
CA SER A 180 32.66 -10.00 1.59
C SER A 180 33.31 -9.23 0.44
N ALA A 181 32.75 -8.08 0.04
CA ALA A 181 33.29 -7.24 -1.02
C ALA A 181 34.61 -6.53 -0.64
N VAL A 182 34.80 -6.18 0.64
CA VAL A 182 35.98 -5.43 1.11
C VAL A 182 37.11 -6.33 1.61
N SER A 183 36.81 -7.38 2.37
CA SER A 183 37.84 -8.24 2.99
C SER A 183 38.08 -9.56 2.25
N GLY A 184 37.25 -9.91 1.26
CA GLY A 184 37.33 -11.20 0.57
C GLY A 184 36.97 -12.41 1.46
N GLU A 185 36.49 -12.18 2.68
CA GLU A 185 35.97 -13.23 3.55
C GLU A 185 34.62 -13.72 3.04
N ALA A 186 34.42 -15.05 3.06
CA ALA A 186 33.13 -15.64 2.73
C ALA A 186 32.03 -15.08 3.66
N PRO A 187 30.81 -14.80 3.15
CA PRO A 187 29.72 -14.36 4.00
C PRO A 187 29.52 -15.38 5.11
N ALA A 188 29.45 -14.93 6.36
CA ALA A 188 29.23 -15.81 7.48
C ALA A 188 27.88 -16.52 7.31
N ASP A 189 27.92 -17.81 6.97
CA ASP A 189 26.78 -18.73 6.94
C ASP A 189 26.22 -18.91 8.36
N ALA A 190 25.46 -17.93 8.83
CA ALA A 190 24.68 -18.05 10.04
C ALA A 190 23.27 -18.50 9.67
N ALA A 191 23.14 -19.83 9.54
CA ALA A 191 21.92 -20.62 9.36
C ALA A 191 20.64 -19.86 9.74
N SER A 192 19.90 -19.37 8.73
CA SER A 192 18.57 -18.79 8.88
C SER A 192 17.47 -19.84 9.16
N GLY A 193 17.84 -21.07 9.51
CA GLY A 193 16.93 -22.22 9.62
C GLY A 193 16.57 -22.71 11.03
N ALA A 194 17.28 -22.34 12.10
CA ALA A 194 17.22 -23.12 13.34
C ALA A 194 16.32 -22.61 14.48
N SER A 195 15.64 -21.45 14.34
CA SER A 195 14.72 -20.94 15.39
C SER A 195 13.23 -21.09 15.05
N LYS A 196 12.88 -21.27 13.77
CA LYS A 196 11.47 -21.36 13.32
C LYS A 196 10.81 -22.74 13.51
N SER A 197 11.59 -23.80 13.76
CA SER A 197 11.06 -25.16 13.94
C SER A 197 10.48 -25.39 15.35
N GLU A 198 11.00 -24.75 16.39
CA GLU A 198 10.49 -24.88 17.76
C GLU A 198 9.23 -24.05 18.03
N TRP A 199 9.10 -22.86 17.42
CA TRP A 199 7.88 -22.04 17.59
C TRP A 199 6.66 -22.70 16.93
N ARG A 200 6.83 -23.31 15.74
CA ARG A 200 5.76 -24.09 15.08
C ARG A 200 5.38 -25.35 15.87
N ARG A 201 6.32 -26.01 16.55
CA ARG A 201 6.02 -27.14 17.45
C ARG A 201 5.26 -26.69 18.69
N ARG A 202 5.72 -25.63 19.37
CA ARG A 202 5.07 -25.11 20.59
C ARG A 202 3.66 -24.58 20.35
N VAL A 203 3.37 -23.98 19.19
CA VAL A 203 2.02 -23.51 18.85
C VAL A 203 1.09 -24.67 18.47
N LEU A 204 1.61 -25.78 17.92
CA LEU A 204 0.82 -26.97 17.59
C LEU A 204 0.65 -27.93 18.78
N GLU A 205 1.58 -27.94 19.74
CA GLU A 205 1.55 -28.82 20.92
C GLU A 205 0.91 -28.14 22.15
N GLY A 206 0.93 -26.80 22.25
CA GLY A 206 0.31 -26.04 23.35
C GLY A 206 -1.22 -25.88 23.27
N GLY A 207 -1.87 -26.40 22.24
CA GLY A 207 -3.30 -26.21 21.97
C GLY A 207 -4.23 -27.34 22.44
N ARG A 208 -3.76 -28.30 23.25
CA ARG A 208 -4.61 -29.38 23.81
C ARG A 208 -4.89 -29.16 25.28
N GLY A 209 -5.73 -28.19 25.60
CA GLY A 209 -6.12 -27.90 26.98
C GLY A 209 -7.29 -26.94 27.09
N GLY A 210 -8.43 -27.29 26.49
CA GLY A 210 -9.65 -26.47 26.60
C GLY A 210 -10.88 -27.29 26.23
N GLY A 211 -11.54 -27.87 27.24
CA GLY A 211 -12.77 -28.64 27.08
C GLY A 211 -13.85 -27.80 26.38
N ARG A 212 -14.32 -28.29 25.23
CA ARG A 212 -15.48 -27.72 24.54
C ARG A 212 -16.73 -28.01 25.37
N ARG A 213 -17.28 -27.00 26.05
CA ARG A 213 -18.69 -27.00 26.44
C ARG A 213 -19.54 -26.73 25.21
N ALA A 214 -20.53 -27.58 24.99
CA ALA A 214 -21.50 -27.42 23.90
C ALA A 214 -22.26 -26.09 24.02
N PRO A 215 -22.59 -25.42 22.90
CA PRO A 215 -23.41 -24.22 22.93
C PRO A 215 -24.85 -24.61 23.30
N GLN A 216 -25.38 -23.99 24.37
CA GLN A 216 -26.81 -24.05 24.69
C GLN A 216 -27.60 -23.34 23.60
N THR A 217 -28.47 -24.07 22.93
CA THR A 217 -29.42 -23.55 21.94
C THR A 217 -30.53 -22.78 22.65
N LEU A 218 -30.58 -21.46 22.46
CA LEU A 218 -31.74 -20.64 22.84
C LEU A 218 -32.90 -20.93 21.85
N PRO A 219 -34.16 -21.03 22.34
CA PRO A 219 -35.31 -21.29 21.48
C PRO A 219 -35.63 -20.08 20.59
N PRO A 220 -36.21 -20.29 19.40
CA PRO A 220 -36.47 -19.23 18.44
C PRO A 220 -37.62 -18.34 18.92
N GLN A 221 -37.31 -17.10 19.29
CA GLN A 221 -38.33 -16.06 19.44
C GLN A 221 -38.81 -15.64 18.05
N ARG A 222 -40.05 -16.03 17.72
CA ARG A 222 -40.77 -15.57 16.52
C ARG A 222 -41.13 -14.09 16.67
N ILE A 223 -40.20 -13.20 16.29
CA ILE A 223 -40.56 -11.80 16.02
C ILE A 223 -41.25 -11.79 14.65
N ARG A 224 -42.58 -11.77 14.69
CA ARG A 224 -43.43 -11.61 13.51
C ARG A 224 -43.35 -10.15 13.06
N ILE A 225 -42.26 -9.79 12.37
CA ILE A 225 -42.18 -8.50 11.67
C ILE A 225 -43.21 -8.56 10.55
N GLN A 226 -44.33 -7.85 10.74
CA GLN A 226 -45.26 -7.55 9.66
C GLN A 226 -44.54 -6.68 8.64
N LEU A 227 -43.87 -7.32 7.68
CA LEU A 227 -43.41 -6.69 6.45
C LEU A 227 -44.64 -6.25 5.66
N GLN A 228 -45.15 -5.06 5.95
CA GLN A 228 -45.94 -4.30 4.98
C GLN A 228 -45.01 -4.01 3.80
N ARG A 229 -45.05 -4.90 2.80
CA ARG A 229 -44.48 -4.64 1.47
C ARG A 229 -45.32 -3.55 0.81
N ALA A 230 -45.04 -2.29 1.15
CA ALA A 230 -45.44 -1.19 0.29
C ALA A 230 -44.70 -1.36 -1.06
N PRO A 231 -45.40 -1.44 -2.20
CA PRO A 231 -44.73 -1.42 -3.49
C PRO A 231 -44.13 -0.02 -3.67
N MET A 232 -42.83 0.12 -3.45
CA MET A 232 -42.08 1.27 -3.95
C MET A 232 -42.12 1.24 -5.47
N ARG A 233 -43.18 1.78 -6.06
CA ARG A 233 -43.15 2.29 -7.44
C ARG A 233 -42.21 3.49 -7.43
N ARG A 234 -40.90 3.23 -7.48
CA ARG A 234 -39.94 4.25 -7.87
C ARG A 234 -40.24 4.53 -9.34
N LYS A 235 -40.97 5.61 -9.61
CA LYS A 235 -41.01 6.20 -10.95
C LYS A 235 -39.55 6.30 -11.39
N GLU A 236 -39.16 5.58 -12.45
CA GLU A 236 -37.90 5.84 -13.13
C GLU A 236 -37.99 7.25 -13.70
N VAL A 237 -37.57 8.22 -12.89
CA VAL A 237 -37.32 9.56 -13.38
C VAL A 237 -36.16 9.41 -14.35
N LYS A 238 -36.42 9.60 -15.64
CA LYS A 238 -35.40 9.78 -16.67
C LYS A 238 -34.53 10.96 -16.21
N MET A 239 -33.43 10.66 -15.54
CA MET A 239 -32.52 11.69 -15.06
C MET A 239 -31.72 12.19 -16.25
N ASN A 240 -31.60 13.51 -16.37
CA ASN A 240 -30.67 14.10 -17.33
C ASN A 240 -29.25 13.63 -17.02
N LYS A 241 -28.39 13.52 -18.04
CA LYS A 241 -27.00 13.06 -17.88
C LYS A 241 -26.22 13.88 -16.82
N LEU A 242 -26.47 15.19 -16.75
CA LEU A 242 -25.94 16.05 -15.69
C LEU A 242 -26.50 15.71 -14.30
N GLN A 243 -27.77 15.33 -14.19
CA GLN A 243 -28.37 14.93 -12.91
C GLN A 243 -27.79 13.62 -12.39
N ILE A 244 -27.38 12.70 -13.27
CA ILE A 244 -26.67 11.47 -12.90
C ILE A 244 -25.34 11.83 -12.22
N ILE A 245 -24.56 12.71 -12.87
CA ILE A 245 -23.27 13.17 -12.34
C ILE A 245 -23.45 13.90 -11.00
N LEU A 246 -24.35 14.90 -10.97
CA LEU A 246 -24.58 15.72 -9.79
C LEU A 246 -25.12 14.90 -8.60
N SER A 247 -25.90 13.86 -8.91
CA SER A 247 -26.41 12.94 -7.88
C SER A 247 -25.29 12.10 -7.28
N GLY A 248 -24.29 11.69 -8.06
CA GLY A 248 -23.14 10.95 -7.54
C GLY A 248 -22.26 11.75 -6.59
N ILE A 249 -22.16 13.07 -6.81
CA ILE A 249 -21.33 13.96 -6.00
C ILE A 249 -21.99 14.30 -4.65
N VAL A 250 -23.29 14.63 -4.66
CA VAL A 250 -23.99 15.15 -3.48
C VAL A 250 -24.96 14.13 -2.87
N LYS A 251 -25.98 13.71 -3.63
CA LYS A 251 -27.09 12.90 -3.08
C LYS A 251 -26.72 11.45 -2.77
N ASN A 252 -25.84 10.88 -3.57
CA ASN A 252 -25.39 9.49 -3.48
C ASN A 252 -23.87 9.44 -3.24
N ASN A 253 -23.32 10.42 -2.51
CA ASN A 253 -21.89 10.44 -2.22
C ASN A 253 -21.46 9.10 -1.59
N PRO A 254 -20.50 8.38 -2.18
CA PRO A 254 -20.18 7.02 -1.76
C PRO A 254 -19.67 6.96 -0.32
N THR A 255 -18.91 7.96 0.11
CA THR A 255 -18.26 7.98 1.42
C THR A 255 -19.19 8.50 2.52
N PHE A 256 -19.78 9.69 2.33
CA PHE A 256 -20.55 10.36 3.39
C PHE A 256 -22.00 9.92 3.49
N VAL A 257 -22.59 9.38 2.41
CA VAL A 257 -24.01 8.97 2.39
C VAL A 257 -24.14 7.45 2.33
N LEU A 258 -23.43 6.79 1.42
CA LEU A 258 -23.57 5.35 1.21
C LEU A 258 -22.66 4.50 2.11
N VAL A 259 -21.65 5.10 2.73
CA VAL A 259 -20.65 4.42 3.60
C VAL A 259 -19.95 3.26 2.87
N LEU A 260 -19.66 3.48 1.59
CA LEU A 260 -18.91 2.57 0.73
C LEU A 260 -17.48 3.09 0.52
N GLY A 261 -16.55 2.18 0.26
CA GLY A 261 -15.14 2.49 0.04
C GLY A 261 -14.37 2.80 1.32
N MET A 262 -14.81 2.28 2.47
CA MET A 262 -14.23 2.59 3.77
C MET A 262 -12.76 2.14 3.90
N CYS A 263 -12.37 1.01 3.30
CA CYS A 263 -11.00 0.51 3.35
C CYS A 263 -9.99 1.51 2.77
N PRO A 264 -10.14 1.97 1.50
CA PRO A 264 -9.25 2.98 0.96
C PRO A 264 -9.47 4.36 1.61
N THR A 265 -10.69 4.71 2.02
CA THR A 265 -10.96 5.98 2.71
C THR A 265 -10.15 6.12 3.99
N LEU A 266 -10.08 5.09 4.82
CA LEU A 266 -9.36 5.17 6.09
C LEU A 266 -7.84 5.01 5.93
N GLY A 267 -7.41 4.17 5.00
CA GLY A 267 -5.99 3.86 4.77
C GLY A 267 -5.22 4.94 4.02
N THR A 268 -5.81 5.59 3.02
CA THR A 268 -5.09 6.49 2.10
C THR A 268 -5.24 7.98 2.38
N THR A 269 -6.10 8.35 3.34
CA THR A 269 -6.36 9.75 3.69
C THR A 269 -5.47 10.25 4.83
N THR A 270 -4.25 9.74 4.95
CA THR A 270 -3.25 10.30 5.88
C THR A 270 -2.74 11.66 5.40
N SER A 271 -2.75 11.90 4.08
CA SER A 271 -2.50 13.20 3.45
C SER A 271 -3.52 13.48 2.35
N ALA A 272 -3.74 14.76 2.02
CA ALA A 272 -4.62 15.19 0.95
C ALA A 272 -4.13 14.70 -0.43
N ALA A 273 -2.82 14.73 -0.66
CA ALA A 273 -2.20 14.27 -1.91
C ALA A 273 -2.43 12.76 -2.13
N ASN A 274 -2.24 11.93 -1.10
CA ASN A 274 -2.48 10.49 -1.18
C ASN A 274 -3.96 10.18 -1.38
N GLY A 275 -4.84 10.87 -0.65
CA GLY A 275 -6.30 10.72 -0.80
C GLY A 275 -6.77 11.10 -2.20
N MET A 276 -6.25 12.19 -2.76
CA MET A 276 -6.55 12.62 -4.13
C MET A 276 -6.05 11.61 -5.17
N GLY A 277 -4.78 11.17 -5.06
CA GLY A 277 -4.20 10.19 -5.97
C GLY A 277 -4.98 8.87 -5.98
N MET A 278 -5.36 8.38 -4.79
CA MET A 278 -6.18 7.18 -4.65
C MET A 278 -7.59 7.34 -5.23
N GLY A 279 -8.21 8.49 -5.00
CA GLY A 279 -9.53 8.83 -5.55
C GLY A 279 -9.54 8.88 -7.08
N LEU A 280 -8.55 9.56 -7.67
CA LEU A 280 -8.39 9.66 -9.12
C LEU A 280 -8.14 8.31 -9.77
N ALA A 281 -7.25 7.49 -9.18
CA ALA A 281 -7.02 6.11 -9.64
C ALA A 281 -8.31 5.28 -9.60
N THR A 282 -9.07 5.35 -8.49
CA THR A 282 -10.36 4.64 -8.34
C THR A 282 -11.39 5.15 -9.36
N THR A 283 -11.41 6.45 -9.65
CA THR A 283 -12.31 7.06 -10.63
C THR A 283 -12.01 6.56 -12.04
N ALA A 284 -10.74 6.52 -12.43
CA ALA A 284 -10.33 5.99 -13.73
C ALA A 284 -10.75 4.52 -13.89
N VAL A 285 -10.51 3.69 -12.87
CA VAL A 285 -10.94 2.29 -12.86
C VAL A 285 -12.45 2.17 -12.94
N LEU A 286 -13.20 2.96 -12.16
CA LEU A 286 -14.66 2.93 -12.12
C LEU A 286 -15.29 3.27 -13.49
N ILE A 287 -14.76 4.27 -14.19
CA ILE A 287 -15.23 4.66 -15.53
C ILE A 287 -14.99 3.52 -16.53
N MET A 288 -13.77 2.98 -16.56
CA MET A 288 -13.37 1.93 -17.50
C MET A 288 -14.10 0.61 -17.22
N SER A 289 -14.22 0.21 -15.96
CA SER A 289 -14.94 -1.00 -15.58
C SER A 289 -16.43 -0.89 -15.88
N ASN A 290 -17.07 0.25 -15.60
CA ASN A 290 -18.50 0.45 -15.89
C ASN A 290 -18.79 0.44 -17.39
N LEU A 291 -17.93 1.03 -18.21
CA LEU A 291 -18.03 0.99 -19.66
C LEU A 291 -17.99 -0.45 -20.17
N VAL A 292 -16.93 -1.20 -19.82
CA VAL A 292 -16.75 -2.57 -20.31
C VAL A 292 -17.87 -3.48 -19.81
N ILE A 293 -18.22 -3.40 -18.53
CA ILE A 293 -19.29 -4.23 -17.93
C ILE A 293 -20.63 -3.96 -18.62
N SER A 294 -20.95 -2.71 -18.95
CA SER A 294 -22.18 -2.36 -19.66
C SER A 294 -22.22 -2.93 -21.09
N LEU A 295 -21.06 -3.06 -21.76
CA LEU A 295 -20.94 -3.66 -23.09
C LEU A 295 -21.09 -5.18 -23.06
N ILE A 296 -20.49 -5.85 -22.07
CA ILE A 296 -20.46 -7.31 -22.01
C ILE A 296 -21.62 -7.93 -21.20
N LYS A 297 -22.48 -7.10 -20.57
CA LYS A 297 -23.56 -7.55 -19.68
C LYS A 297 -24.49 -8.61 -20.29
N ASN A 298 -24.75 -8.55 -21.59
CA ASN A 298 -25.66 -9.48 -22.27
C ASN A 298 -25.05 -10.88 -22.49
N ILE A 299 -23.72 -11.00 -22.38
CA ILE A 299 -22.98 -12.25 -22.59
C ILE A 299 -22.79 -13.00 -21.26
N ILE A 300 -22.87 -12.28 -20.12
CA ILE A 300 -22.57 -12.82 -18.80
C ILE A 300 -23.79 -13.53 -18.19
N PRO A 301 -23.69 -14.84 -17.90
CA PRO A 301 -24.75 -15.55 -17.16
C PRO A 301 -24.82 -15.11 -15.70
N ASP A 302 -26.03 -15.06 -15.14
CA ASP A 302 -26.29 -14.59 -13.77
C ASP A 302 -25.46 -15.31 -12.69
N LYS A 303 -25.19 -16.61 -12.87
CA LYS A 303 -24.43 -17.43 -11.92
C LYS A 303 -22.96 -17.01 -11.76
N VAL A 304 -22.37 -16.36 -12.75
CA VAL A 304 -20.94 -15.94 -12.74
C VAL A 304 -20.77 -14.44 -12.89
N ARG A 305 -21.83 -13.66 -12.63
CA ARG A 305 -21.82 -12.22 -12.79
C ARG A 305 -20.78 -11.53 -11.91
N ILE A 306 -20.78 -11.81 -10.61
CA ILE A 306 -19.85 -11.20 -9.65
C ILE A 306 -18.38 -11.58 -9.98
N PRO A 307 -18.02 -12.87 -10.18
CA PRO A 307 -16.67 -13.23 -10.61
C PRO A 307 -16.21 -12.54 -11.90
N ALA A 308 -17.09 -12.45 -12.91
CA ALA A 308 -16.77 -11.78 -14.17
C ALA A 308 -16.45 -10.29 -13.98
N PHE A 309 -17.21 -9.59 -13.12
CA PHE A 309 -16.95 -8.19 -12.81
C PHE A 309 -15.62 -8.01 -12.08
N ILE A 310 -15.31 -8.86 -11.11
CA ILE A 310 -14.04 -8.78 -10.37
C ILE A 310 -12.85 -8.97 -11.30
N VAL A 311 -12.90 -9.89 -12.26
CA VAL A 311 -11.82 -10.08 -13.25
C VAL A 311 -11.61 -8.83 -14.11
N VAL A 312 -12.69 -8.21 -14.60
CA VAL A 312 -12.63 -6.98 -15.40
C VAL A 312 -12.07 -5.81 -14.57
N ILE A 313 -12.49 -5.69 -13.31
CA ILE A 313 -11.98 -4.63 -12.43
C ILE A 313 -10.49 -4.87 -12.14
N ALA A 314 -10.10 -6.12 -11.81
CA ALA A 314 -8.73 -6.48 -11.50
C ALA A 314 -7.77 -6.15 -12.65
N SER A 315 -8.14 -6.42 -13.90
CA SER A 315 -7.30 -6.09 -15.05
C SER A 315 -7.06 -4.59 -15.20
N PHE A 316 -8.10 -3.77 -15.02
CA PHE A 316 -7.95 -2.31 -15.04
C PHE A 316 -7.11 -1.79 -13.87
N VAL A 317 -7.25 -2.37 -12.68
CA VAL A 317 -6.42 -2.00 -11.54
C VAL A 317 -4.95 -2.33 -11.80
N THR A 318 -4.64 -3.50 -12.38
CA THR A 318 -3.27 -3.88 -12.76
C THR A 318 -2.71 -2.94 -13.83
N ILE A 319 -3.52 -2.52 -14.80
CA ILE A 319 -3.11 -1.52 -15.80
C ILE A 319 -2.73 -0.20 -15.12
N ILE A 320 -3.57 0.31 -14.21
CA ILE A 320 -3.28 1.53 -13.45
C ILE A 320 -2.03 1.37 -12.58
N GLN A 321 -1.84 0.19 -11.98
CA GLN A 321 -0.64 -0.11 -11.19
C GLN A 321 0.64 0.06 -12.02
N MET A 322 0.69 -0.53 -13.22
CA MET A 322 1.85 -0.42 -14.11
C MET A 322 2.06 1.00 -14.62
N LEU A 323 0.98 1.72 -14.95
CA LEU A 323 1.06 3.13 -15.38
C LEU A 323 1.56 4.04 -14.25
N MET A 324 1.13 3.83 -13.01
CA MET A 324 1.62 4.57 -11.85
C MET A 324 3.11 4.28 -11.61
N GLN A 325 3.53 3.03 -11.69
CA GLN A 325 4.92 2.65 -11.54
C GLN A 325 5.82 3.23 -12.65
N ALA A 326 5.29 3.36 -13.87
CA ALA A 326 5.99 3.92 -15.03
C ALA A 326 6.12 5.45 -14.98
N PHE A 327 5.03 6.18 -14.70
CA PHE A 327 4.97 7.63 -14.90
C PHE A 327 4.93 8.44 -13.61
N VAL A 328 4.52 7.83 -12.49
CA VAL A 328 4.36 8.53 -11.21
C VAL A 328 4.93 7.67 -10.06
N PRO A 329 6.23 7.36 -10.06
CA PRO A 329 6.85 6.43 -9.11
C PRO A 329 6.70 6.88 -7.65
N ALA A 330 6.70 8.20 -7.39
CA ALA A 330 6.47 8.74 -6.05
C ALA A 330 5.07 8.38 -5.49
N LEU A 331 4.04 8.45 -6.35
CA LEU A 331 2.67 8.08 -5.94
C LEU A 331 2.54 6.56 -5.80
N TYR A 332 3.24 5.78 -6.64
CA TYR A 332 3.31 4.33 -6.51
C TYR A 332 3.99 3.89 -5.21
N ALA A 333 5.07 4.55 -4.80
CA ALA A 333 5.74 4.28 -3.53
C ALA A 333 4.81 4.51 -2.31
N ALA A 334 3.97 5.56 -2.36
CA ALA A 334 3.04 5.88 -1.29
C ALA A 334 1.77 5.01 -1.28
N LEU A 335 1.18 4.74 -2.46
CA LEU A 335 -0.12 4.07 -2.58
C LEU A 335 -0.05 2.60 -3.01
N GLY A 336 1.11 2.10 -3.43
CA GLY A 336 1.28 0.77 -4.03
C GLY A 336 0.67 -0.36 -3.21
N VAL A 337 0.85 -0.32 -1.89
CA VAL A 337 0.28 -1.27 -0.93
C VAL A 337 -1.26 -1.22 -0.89
N PHE A 338 -1.85 -0.09 -1.24
CA PHE A 338 -3.30 0.14 -1.25
C PHE A 338 -3.96 -0.09 -2.62
N ILE A 339 -3.21 -0.21 -3.70
CA ILE A 339 -3.75 -0.47 -5.05
C ILE A 339 -4.64 -1.74 -5.09
N PRO A 340 -4.28 -2.87 -4.43
CA PRO A 340 -5.16 -4.03 -4.35
C PRO A 340 -6.52 -3.75 -3.70
N LEU A 341 -6.63 -2.72 -2.84
CA LEU A 341 -7.91 -2.31 -2.25
C LEU A 341 -8.88 -1.71 -3.28
N ILE A 342 -8.39 -1.27 -4.45
CA ILE A 342 -9.26 -0.82 -5.55
C ILE A 342 -10.05 -2.02 -6.10
N VAL A 343 -9.42 -3.19 -6.25
CA VAL A 343 -10.05 -4.40 -6.81
C VAL A 343 -11.25 -4.83 -5.97
N VAL A 344 -11.09 -4.80 -4.65
CA VAL A 344 -12.12 -5.20 -3.68
C VAL A 344 -12.94 -4.02 -3.16
N ASN A 345 -12.86 -2.85 -3.81
CA ASN A 345 -13.61 -1.67 -3.40
C ASN A 345 -15.11 -1.89 -3.62
N CYS A 346 -15.90 -1.80 -2.55
CA CYS A 346 -17.34 -1.98 -2.61
C CYS A 346 -18.07 -0.90 -3.43
N ILE A 347 -17.45 0.26 -3.70
CA ILE A 347 -17.97 1.26 -4.64
C ILE A 347 -17.97 0.68 -6.06
N ILE A 348 -16.83 0.15 -6.51
CA ILE A 348 -16.67 -0.31 -7.90
C ILE A 348 -17.59 -1.51 -8.16
N LEU A 349 -17.55 -2.52 -7.29
CA LEU A 349 -18.42 -3.68 -7.43
C LEU A 349 -19.90 -3.31 -7.30
N GLY A 350 -20.24 -2.45 -6.33
CA GLY A 350 -21.61 -2.01 -6.10
C GLY A 350 -22.22 -1.24 -7.28
N ARG A 351 -21.44 -0.35 -7.92
CA ARG A 351 -21.90 0.38 -9.12
C ARG A 351 -21.94 -0.51 -10.37
N ALA A 352 -20.99 -1.43 -10.52
CA ALA A 352 -21.00 -2.41 -11.58
C ALA A 352 -22.30 -3.25 -11.55
N GLU A 353 -22.68 -3.73 -10.37
CA GLU A 353 -23.89 -4.55 -10.19
C GLU A 353 -25.18 -3.72 -10.25
N ALA A 354 -25.26 -2.60 -9.52
CA ALA A 354 -26.49 -1.84 -9.39
C ALA A 354 -26.82 -0.98 -10.61
N PHE A 355 -25.80 -0.53 -11.37
CA PHE A 355 -25.97 0.43 -12.47
C PHE A 355 -25.42 -0.08 -13.81
N ALA A 356 -24.13 -0.42 -13.92
CA ALA A 356 -23.51 -0.73 -15.21
C ALA A 356 -24.14 -1.96 -15.89
N SER A 357 -24.46 -2.99 -15.12
CA SER A 357 -25.09 -4.22 -15.63
C SER A 357 -26.52 -4.03 -16.14
N LYS A 358 -27.14 -2.85 -15.91
CA LYS A 358 -28.54 -2.57 -16.24
C LYS A 358 -28.71 -1.40 -17.22
N ASN A 359 -27.74 -0.49 -17.31
CA ASN A 359 -27.83 0.74 -18.10
C ASN A 359 -26.99 0.70 -19.38
N SER A 360 -27.15 1.71 -20.25
CA SER A 360 -26.36 1.85 -21.48
C SER A 360 -24.90 2.20 -21.19
N PRO A 361 -23.95 1.98 -22.14
CA PRO A 361 -22.54 2.28 -21.92
C PRO A 361 -22.28 3.76 -21.57
N VAL A 362 -22.93 4.68 -22.30
CA VAL A 362 -22.76 6.13 -22.09
C VAL A 362 -23.27 6.52 -20.70
N ASP A 363 -24.43 6.01 -20.29
CA ASP A 363 -24.98 6.36 -18.97
C ASP A 363 -24.12 5.75 -17.85
N SER A 364 -23.53 4.58 -18.08
CA SER A 364 -22.62 3.91 -17.14
C SER A 364 -21.29 4.66 -16.95
N ILE A 365 -20.76 5.29 -18.02
CA ILE A 365 -19.61 6.20 -17.94
C ILE A 365 -19.98 7.42 -17.08
N MET A 366 -21.12 8.06 -17.34
CA MET A 366 -21.55 9.24 -16.60
C MET A 366 -21.76 8.94 -15.10
N ASP A 367 -22.27 7.76 -14.77
CA ASP A 367 -22.36 7.28 -13.39
C ASP A 367 -20.98 7.09 -12.75
N GLY A 368 -20.04 6.48 -13.49
CA GLY A 368 -18.66 6.30 -13.04
C GLY A 368 -17.96 7.62 -12.76
N ILE A 369 -18.13 8.62 -13.63
CA ILE A 369 -17.60 9.98 -13.43
C ILE A 369 -18.22 10.62 -12.17
N GLY A 370 -19.55 10.60 -12.03
CA GLY A 370 -20.23 11.24 -10.91
C GLY A 370 -19.84 10.65 -9.55
N ILE A 371 -19.87 9.31 -9.44
CA ILE A 371 -19.51 8.61 -8.20
C ILE A 371 -18.01 8.70 -7.93
N GLY A 372 -17.17 8.59 -8.96
CA GLY A 372 -15.71 8.69 -8.83
C GLY A 372 -15.25 10.07 -8.38
N ILE A 373 -15.76 11.14 -8.98
CA ILE A 373 -15.49 12.52 -8.54
C ILE A 373 -15.97 12.71 -7.10
N GLY A 374 -17.18 12.23 -6.77
CA GLY A 374 -17.69 12.26 -5.40
C GLY A 374 -16.75 11.57 -4.39
N PHE A 375 -16.24 10.39 -4.73
CA PHE A 375 -15.27 9.66 -3.92
C PHE A 375 -13.93 10.41 -3.79
N THR A 376 -13.41 10.94 -4.90
CA THR A 376 -12.14 11.69 -4.94
C THR A 376 -12.20 12.93 -4.07
N LEU A 377 -13.27 13.70 -4.16
CA LEU A 377 -13.50 14.88 -3.33
C LEU A 377 -13.61 14.50 -1.85
N SER A 378 -14.36 13.44 -1.52
CA SER A 378 -14.48 12.96 -0.15
C SER A 378 -13.12 12.56 0.45
N LEU A 379 -12.30 11.80 -0.30
CA LEU A 379 -10.96 11.40 0.16
C LEU A 379 -10.03 12.60 0.32
N THR A 380 -10.06 13.55 -0.63
CA THR A 380 -9.23 14.74 -0.56
C THR A 380 -9.57 15.60 0.66
N VAL A 381 -10.86 15.78 0.96
CA VAL A 381 -11.32 16.55 2.13
C VAL A 381 -10.94 15.85 3.44
N ILE A 382 -11.17 14.53 3.55
CA ILE A 382 -10.79 13.77 4.74
C ILE A 382 -9.26 13.84 4.92
N GLY A 383 -8.51 13.66 3.83
CA GLY A 383 -7.04 13.74 3.82
C GLY A 383 -6.55 15.11 4.26
N ALA A 384 -7.10 16.19 3.72
CA ALA A 384 -6.73 17.56 4.09
C ALA A 384 -7.00 17.86 5.56
N VAL A 385 -8.16 17.46 6.09
CA VAL A 385 -8.48 17.65 7.52
C VAL A 385 -7.53 16.83 8.40
N ARG A 386 -7.23 15.59 8.02
CA ARG A 386 -6.31 14.72 8.78
C ARG A 386 -4.87 15.22 8.73
N GLU A 387 -4.42 15.76 7.60
CA GLU A 387 -3.08 16.32 7.43
C GLU A 387 -2.91 17.58 8.28
N VAL A 388 -3.88 18.50 8.24
CA VAL A 388 -3.85 19.73 9.04
C VAL A 388 -3.88 19.43 10.54
N LEU A 389 -4.70 18.48 10.98
CA LEU A 389 -4.82 18.13 12.40
C LEU A 389 -3.71 17.21 12.92
N GLY A 390 -3.05 16.46 12.03
CA GLY A 390 -2.08 15.43 12.38
C GLY A 390 -0.63 15.86 12.26
N SER A 391 -0.27 16.52 11.15
CA SER A 391 1.10 16.98 10.87
C SER A 391 1.22 18.50 10.76
N GLY A 392 0.10 19.24 10.82
CA GLY A 392 0.12 20.70 10.70
C GLY A 392 0.48 21.18 9.29
N ALA A 393 0.26 20.35 8.27
CA ALA A 393 0.56 20.65 6.88
C ALA A 393 -0.70 20.53 6.01
N LEU A 394 -0.67 21.14 4.82
CA LEU A 394 -1.69 20.98 3.80
C LEU A 394 -1.03 20.78 2.44
N PHE A 395 -1.30 19.65 1.78
CA PHE A 395 -0.61 19.26 0.53
C PHE A 395 0.92 19.30 0.65
N GLY A 396 1.46 18.91 1.81
CA GLY A 396 2.89 18.93 2.11
C GLY A 396 3.47 20.32 2.44
N MET A 397 2.68 21.40 2.39
CA MET A 397 3.13 22.71 2.82
C MET A 397 2.93 22.88 4.34
N PRO A 398 4.01 23.13 5.12
CA PRO A 398 3.89 23.29 6.57
C PRO A 398 3.19 24.60 6.91
N LEU A 399 2.19 24.55 7.79
CA LEU A 399 1.46 25.72 8.28
C LEU A 399 2.08 26.32 9.55
N GLY A 400 3.23 25.78 10.00
CA GLY A 400 3.95 26.25 11.20
C GLY A 400 3.29 25.86 12.53
N ILE A 401 2.36 24.90 12.52
CA ILE A 401 1.62 24.42 13.71
C ILE A 401 2.00 22.99 14.13
N SER A 402 3.08 22.44 13.57
CA SER A 402 3.52 21.04 13.73
C SER A 402 3.72 20.60 15.18
N ASP A 403 4.11 21.52 16.06
CA ASP A 403 4.47 21.19 17.45
C ASP A 403 3.24 20.97 18.34
N TYR A 404 2.05 21.38 17.89
CA TYR A 404 0.80 21.30 18.67
C TYR A 404 -0.19 20.26 18.12
N THR A 405 0.15 19.55 17.04
CA THR A 405 -0.76 18.60 16.40
C THR A 405 -0.70 17.22 17.03
N PRO A 406 -1.83 16.65 17.50
CA PRO A 406 -1.82 15.33 18.10
C PRO A 406 -1.72 14.24 17.02
N LEU A 407 -0.69 13.38 17.15
CA LEU A 407 -0.38 12.27 16.24
C LEU A 407 -1.56 11.28 16.02
N VAL A 408 -2.57 11.31 16.90
CA VAL A 408 -3.78 10.49 16.82
C VAL A 408 -4.54 10.67 15.49
N PHE A 409 -4.47 11.84 14.85
CA PHE A 409 -5.17 12.11 13.58
C PHE A 409 -4.55 11.42 12.36
N VAL A 410 -3.27 11.05 12.46
CA VAL A 410 -2.57 10.26 11.44
C VAL A 410 -2.96 8.78 11.51
N LEU A 411 -3.29 8.29 12.71
CA LEU A 411 -3.65 6.89 12.95
C LEU A 411 -5.11 6.58 12.57
N ALA A 412 -5.44 5.28 12.52
CA ALA A 412 -6.80 4.80 12.19
C ALA A 412 -7.91 5.43 13.07
N PRO A 413 -7.76 5.62 14.40
CA PRO A 413 -8.76 6.29 15.22
C PRO A 413 -9.08 7.71 14.74
N GLY A 414 -8.06 8.45 14.31
CA GLY A 414 -8.19 9.77 13.69
C GLY A 414 -9.03 9.76 12.41
N GLY A 415 -8.82 8.75 11.57
CA GLY A 415 -9.63 8.53 10.37
C GLY A 415 -11.12 8.31 10.68
N PHE A 416 -11.44 7.52 11.69
CA PHE A 416 -12.84 7.31 12.10
C PHE A 416 -13.47 8.57 12.69
N LEU A 417 -12.76 9.31 13.53
CA LEU A 417 -13.25 10.56 14.12
C LEU A 417 -13.52 11.61 13.05
N THR A 418 -12.55 11.87 12.17
CA THR A 418 -12.70 12.85 11.08
C THR A 418 -13.83 12.49 10.14
N LEU A 419 -13.94 11.22 9.74
CA LEU A 419 -15.04 10.75 8.92
C LEU A 419 -16.40 10.95 9.61
N GLY A 420 -16.52 10.62 10.90
CA GLY A 420 -17.76 10.80 11.66
C GLY A 420 -18.22 12.25 11.72
N TYR A 421 -17.33 13.18 12.05
CA TYR A 421 -17.63 14.62 12.09
C TYR A 421 -17.97 15.17 10.70
N LEU A 422 -17.19 14.80 9.67
CA LEU A 422 -17.45 15.25 8.30
C LEU A 422 -18.76 14.68 7.74
N MET A 423 -19.13 13.44 8.08
CA MET A 423 -20.41 12.85 7.71
C MET A 423 -21.58 13.64 8.31
N VAL A 424 -21.49 14.05 9.58
CA VAL A 424 -22.52 14.90 10.21
C VAL A 424 -22.63 16.25 9.51
N LEU A 425 -21.48 16.90 9.24
CA LEU A 425 -21.44 18.18 8.55
C LEU A 425 -22.03 18.08 7.13
N PHE A 426 -21.59 17.09 6.37
CA PHE A 426 -22.05 16.86 5.00
C PHE A 426 -23.55 16.57 4.95
N ASN A 427 -24.07 15.71 5.84
CA ASN A 427 -25.51 15.41 5.88
C ASN A 427 -26.35 16.61 6.31
N LYS A 428 -25.82 17.51 7.14
CA LYS A 428 -26.49 18.77 7.49
C LYS A 428 -26.53 19.73 6.30
N LEU A 429 -25.46 19.80 5.52
CA LEU A 429 -25.36 20.65 4.33
C LEU A 429 -26.22 20.10 3.18
N ALA A 430 -26.24 18.78 2.96
CA ALA A 430 -26.97 18.12 1.88
C ALA A 430 -28.49 17.99 2.13
N LYS A 431 -28.95 18.21 3.37
CA LYS A 431 -30.38 18.29 3.71
C LYS A 431 -31.02 19.65 3.36
N LYS A 432 -30.21 20.67 3.06
CA LYS A 432 -30.66 21.94 2.45
C LYS A 432 -30.68 21.78 0.93
#